data_AF-A0A7S3Y2P3-F1
#
_entry.id   AF-A0A7S3Y2P3-F1
#
_cell.length_a   1.000
_cell.length_b   1.000
_cell.length_c   1.000
_cell.angle_alpha   90.00
_cell.angle_beta   90.00
_cell.angle_gamma   90.00
#
_symmetry.space_group_name_H-M   'P 1'
#
loop_
_entity.id
_entity.type
_entity.pdbx_description
1 polymer ?
#
loop_
_entity_poly.entity_id
_entity_poly.type
_entity_poly.pdbx_seq_one_letter_code
_entity_poly.pdbx_strand_id
1 'polypeptide(L)'
;PKRDKGQRGGGGGGASGGGGGNPSPEYSLNMQQILDGADLRTTVMVRNIPNKYTQQMLLDEINAEFEGTYDFFYLPIDFKNRCNVGYAFVNFLSARTIPAFHRRFDGQRWGTFNSEKVCAIAYARLQGRRAMIARFQNSSLLAKEGRYRPLLFHSAGPLAGRPEPFPAHPPPPPPPAG
;
A
#
# COMPACT_ATOMS: atom_id res chain seq x y z
N PRO A 1 14.70 2.02 58.45
CA PRO A 1 15.58 0.81 58.45
C PRO A 1 15.23 -0.10 57.26
N LYS A 2 15.87 0.03 56.08
CA LYS A 2 17.03 -0.79 55.58
C LYS A 2 16.77 -2.30 55.72
N ARG A 3 16.84 -3.21 54.74
CA ARG A 3 17.26 -3.38 53.32
C ARG A 3 16.58 -4.69 52.84
N ASP A 4 16.37 -5.02 51.56
CA ASP A 4 17.39 -5.64 50.70
C ASP A 4 16.91 -5.85 49.24
N LYS A 5 17.88 -6.10 48.36
CA LYS A 5 17.85 -6.10 46.89
C LYS A 5 17.38 -7.44 46.32
N GLY A 6 16.75 -7.40 45.15
CA GLY A 6 16.62 -8.54 44.25
C GLY A 6 16.69 -8.07 42.80
N GLN A 7 17.84 -8.25 42.17
CA GLN A 7 18.15 -7.91 40.78
C GLN A 7 18.49 -9.22 40.05
N ARG A 8 17.85 -9.49 38.90
CA ARG A 8 18.23 -10.46 37.83
C ARG A 8 17.21 -10.26 36.70
N GLY A 9 17.59 -9.77 35.52
CA GLY A 9 18.13 -10.55 34.39
C GLY A 9 16.93 -11.07 33.57
N GLY A 10 16.70 -10.76 32.30
CA GLY A 10 17.57 -10.77 31.14
C GLY A 10 16.85 -11.57 30.04
N GLY A 11 17.02 -11.18 28.76
CA GLY A 11 16.45 -11.88 27.58
C GLY A 11 15.16 -11.22 27.08
N GLY A 12 15.05 -10.74 25.84
CA GLY A 12 15.70 -11.18 24.61
C GLY A 12 14.64 -11.80 23.71
N GLY A 13 14.53 -11.31 22.48
CA GLY A 13 13.89 -12.03 21.38
C GLY A 13 12.37 -11.90 21.28
N GLY A 14 11.94 -10.98 20.44
CA GLY A 14 10.57 -10.93 19.93
C GLY A 14 10.50 -10.25 18.56
N ALA A 15 11.54 -10.46 17.74
CA ALA A 15 11.48 -10.18 16.31
C ALA A 15 10.62 -11.26 15.66
N SER A 16 9.33 -10.99 15.47
CA SER A 16 8.46 -11.86 14.67
C SER A 16 8.23 -11.24 13.31
N GLY A 17 8.99 -11.74 12.33
CA GLY A 17 8.45 -12.04 11.00
C GLY A 17 8.53 -10.94 9.96
N GLY A 18 9.72 -10.39 9.73
CA GLY A 18 10.06 -9.84 8.41
C GLY A 18 10.05 -10.95 7.37
N GLY A 19 8.89 -11.21 6.78
CA GLY A 19 8.73 -12.10 5.63
C GLY A 19 9.33 -11.46 4.37
N GLY A 20 10.67 -11.40 4.31
CA GLY A 20 11.44 -11.04 3.12
C GLY A 20 11.45 -12.16 2.07
N GLY A 21 10.31 -12.82 1.87
CA GLY A 21 10.14 -13.78 0.79
C GLY A 21 10.03 -13.04 -0.53
N ASN A 22 10.74 -13.53 -1.55
CA ASN A 22 10.46 -13.16 -2.92
C ASN A 22 8.98 -13.42 -3.21
N PRO A 23 8.29 -12.49 -3.90
CA PRO A 23 6.91 -12.71 -4.28
C PRO A 23 6.83 -14.00 -5.13
N SER A 24 5.73 -14.75 -5.00
CA SER A 24 5.39 -15.83 -5.93
C SER A 24 5.59 -15.32 -7.37
N PRO A 25 6.08 -16.14 -8.32
CA PRO A 25 6.28 -15.72 -9.70
C PRO A 25 5.06 -15.01 -10.31
N GLU A 26 3.85 -15.41 -9.91
CA GLU A 26 2.60 -14.79 -10.36
C GLU A 26 2.49 -13.30 -9.99
N TYR A 27 3.10 -12.86 -8.89
CA TYR A 27 3.05 -11.49 -8.39
C TYR A 27 4.33 -10.69 -8.71
N SER A 28 5.29 -11.33 -9.38
CA SER A 28 6.48 -10.64 -9.85
C SER A 28 6.15 -9.67 -10.98
N LEU A 29 6.86 -8.55 -11.03
CA LEU A 29 6.67 -7.55 -12.06
C LEU A 29 7.63 -7.83 -13.22
N ASN A 30 7.11 -8.19 -14.38
CA ASN A 30 7.92 -8.30 -15.59
C ASN A 30 7.87 -6.97 -16.37
N MET A 31 8.93 -6.16 -16.23
CA MET A 31 9.00 -4.84 -16.86
C MET A 31 8.79 -4.89 -18.38
N GLN A 32 9.35 -5.90 -19.05
CA GLN A 32 9.23 -6.03 -20.51
C GLN A 32 7.78 -6.27 -20.93
N GLN A 33 7.08 -7.20 -20.26
CA GLN A 33 5.66 -7.47 -20.56
C GLN A 33 4.76 -6.26 -20.30
N ILE A 34 5.08 -5.43 -19.30
CA ILE A 34 4.34 -4.20 -19.02
C ILE A 34 4.59 -3.15 -20.12
N LEU A 35 5.85 -2.96 -20.53
CA LEU A 35 6.23 -2.00 -21.56
C LEU A 35 5.62 -2.35 -22.92
N ASP A 36 5.62 -3.63 -23.26
CA ASP A 36 5.02 -4.18 -24.49
C ASP A 36 3.48 -4.21 -24.45
N GLY A 37 2.88 -3.95 -23.29
CA GLY A 37 1.42 -3.96 -23.09
C GLY A 37 0.80 -5.35 -22.99
N ALA A 38 1.61 -6.39 -22.81
CA ALA A 38 1.15 -7.76 -22.56
C ALA A 38 0.62 -7.96 -21.13
N ASP A 39 1.14 -7.21 -20.15
CA ASP A 39 0.63 -7.18 -18.78
C ASP A 39 -0.05 -5.84 -18.49
N LEU A 40 -1.36 -5.90 -18.27
CA LEU A 40 -2.24 -4.73 -18.05
C LEU A 40 -2.65 -4.56 -16.58
N ARG A 41 -2.07 -5.34 -15.66
CA ARG A 41 -2.34 -5.21 -14.23
C ARG A 41 -1.87 -3.85 -13.71
N THR A 42 -2.69 -3.21 -12.90
CA THR A 42 -2.50 -1.81 -12.49
C THR A 42 -2.26 -1.64 -11.00
N THR A 43 -2.46 -2.68 -10.19
CA THR A 43 -2.39 -2.58 -8.73
C THR A 43 -1.13 -3.20 -8.18
N VAL A 44 -0.36 -2.41 -7.43
CA VAL A 44 0.87 -2.87 -6.78
C VAL A 44 0.72 -2.90 -5.26
N MET A 45 1.48 -3.78 -4.63
CA MET A 45 1.72 -3.81 -3.19
C MET A 45 3.12 -3.26 -2.93
N VAL A 46 3.18 -2.15 -2.20
CA VAL A 46 4.44 -1.52 -1.76
C VAL A 46 4.76 -2.06 -0.37
N ARG A 47 5.90 -2.72 -0.21
CA ARG A 47 6.29 -3.42 1.03
C ARG A 47 7.49 -2.77 1.69
N ASN A 48 7.78 -3.21 2.91
CA ASN A 48 8.88 -2.76 3.75
C ASN A 48 8.79 -1.27 4.11
N ILE A 49 7.58 -0.75 4.30
CA ILE A 49 7.35 0.64 4.70
C ILE A 49 7.73 0.81 6.18
N PRO A 50 8.42 1.89 6.59
CA PRO A 50 8.73 2.14 8.00
C PRO A 50 7.43 2.41 8.77
N ASN A 51 7.25 1.76 9.92
CA ASN A 51 5.96 1.74 10.63
C ASN A 51 5.47 3.13 11.10
N LYS A 52 6.38 4.11 11.16
CA LYS A 52 6.07 5.51 11.50
C LYS A 52 5.47 6.32 10.35
N TYR A 53 5.52 5.82 9.11
CA TYR A 53 4.85 6.49 7.99
C TYR A 53 3.36 6.55 8.25
N THR A 54 2.81 7.76 8.13
CA THR A 54 1.37 7.97 8.04
C THR A 54 0.93 7.81 6.59
N GLN A 55 -0.40 7.70 6.39
CA GLN A 55 -0.99 7.73 5.06
C GLN A 55 -0.55 8.98 4.28
N GLN A 56 -0.60 10.16 4.93
CA GLN A 56 -0.21 11.41 4.29
C GLN A 56 1.27 11.44 3.92
N MET A 57 2.17 11.03 4.82
CA MET A 57 3.62 11.03 4.54
C MET A 57 3.99 10.17 3.33
N LEU A 58 3.39 8.97 3.23
CA LEU A 58 3.63 8.10 2.08
C LEU A 58 3.02 8.68 0.80
N LEU A 59 1.84 9.27 0.90
CA LEU A 59 1.17 9.90 -0.23
C LEU A 59 1.97 11.09 -0.77
N ASP A 60 2.51 11.93 0.11
CA ASP A 60 3.36 13.07 -0.25
C ASP A 60 4.63 12.62 -0.98
N GLU A 61 5.27 11.54 -0.51
CA GLU A 61 6.46 10.98 -1.17
C GLU A 61 6.14 10.39 -2.56
N ILE A 62 4.98 9.74 -2.72
CA ILE A 62 4.51 9.26 -4.03
C ILE A 62 4.17 10.44 -4.96
N ASN A 63 3.50 11.47 -4.43
CA ASN A 63 3.04 12.63 -5.20
C ASN A 63 4.18 13.48 -5.76
N ALA A 64 5.39 13.37 -5.20
CA ALA A 64 6.57 14.06 -5.73
C ALA A 64 6.80 13.79 -7.24
N GLU A 65 6.45 12.60 -7.73
CA GLU A 65 6.63 12.21 -9.14
C GLU A 65 5.40 11.56 -9.79
N PHE A 66 4.42 11.13 -8.99
CA PHE A 66 3.30 10.29 -9.46
C PHE A 66 1.92 10.85 -9.11
N GLU A 67 1.82 12.12 -8.71
CA GLU A 67 0.52 12.75 -8.43
C GLU A 67 -0.41 12.64 -9.65
N GLY A 68 -1.68 12.30 -9.40
CA GLY A 68 -2.70 12.16 -10.44
C GLY A 68 -2.56 10.91 -11.33
N THR A 69 -1.59 10.02 -11.08
CA THR A 69 -1.39 8.79 -11.89
C THR A 69 -2.07 7.55 -11.34
N TYR A 70 -2.77 7.68 -10.21
CA TYR A 70 -3.43 6.59 -9.48
C TYR A 70 -4.82 7.02 -9.00
N ASP A 71 -5.70 6.04 -8.77
CA ASP A 71 -7.10 6.27 -8.36
C ASP A 71 -7.50 5.55 -7.07
N PHE A 72 -6.58 4.80 -6.48
CA PHE A 72 -6.74 4.12 -5.20
C PHE A 72 -5.43 4.11 -4.44
N PHE A 73 -5.48 4.45 -3.16
CA PHE A 73 -4.36 4.31 -2.23
C PHE A 73 -4.84 3.76 -0.89
N TYR A 74 -4.09 2.83 -0.30
CA TYR A 74 -4.38 2.37 1.06
C TYR A 74 -3.12 1.97 1.83
N LEU A 75 -2.95 2.55 3.02
CA LEU A 75 -1.94 2.18 4.01
C LEU A 75 -2.65 1.64 5.28
N PRO A 76 -2.75 0.31 5.46
CA PRO A 76 -3.37 -0.27 6.64
C PRO A 76 -2.61 0.11 7.93
N ILE A 77 -3.38 0.44 8.96
CA ILE A 77 -2.88 0.84 10.29
C ILE A 77 -3.28 -0.21 11.32
N ASP A 78 -2.32 -0.63 12.12
CA ASP A 78 -2.57 -1.37 13.35
C ASP A 78 -3.09 -0.38 14.42
N PHE A 79 -4.37 -0.49 14.76
CA PHE A 79 -5.02 0.38 15.72
C PHE A 79 -4.46 0.27 17.14
N LYS A 80 -3.97 -0.92 17.52
CA LYS A 80 -3.45 -1.16 18.87
C LYS A 80 -2.11 -0.47 19.03
N ASN A 81 -1.24 -0.60 18.02
CA ASN A 81 0.12 -0.08 18.05
C ASN A 81 0.27 1.32 17.42
N ARG A 82 -0.82 1.86 16.83
CA ARG A 82 -0.89 3.17 16.16
C ARG A 82 0.22 3.37 15.12
N CYS A 83 0.51 2.32 14.36
CA CYS A 83 1.56 2.31 13.35
C CYS A 83 1.07 1.56 12.10
N ASN A 84 1.67 1.80 10.94
CA ASN A 84 1.31 1.02 9.76
C ASN A 84 1.82 -0.42 9.86
N VAL A 85 1.22 -1.33 9.10
CA VAL A 85 1.57 -2.76 9.09
C VAL A 85 2.73 -3.10 8.13
N GLY A 86 3.42 -2.09 7.57
CA GLY A 86 4.61 -2.26 6.75
C GLY A 86 4.37 -2.43 5.25
N TYR A 87 3.13 -2.30 4.78
CA TYR A 87 2.81 -2.32 3.35
C TYR A 87 1.62 -1.42 3.00
N ALA A 88 1.53 -1.03 1.73
CA ALA A 88 0.44 -0.25 1.15
C ALA A 88 0.01 -0.83 -0.21
N PHE A 89 -1.16 -0.41 -0.68
CA PHE A 89 -1.67 -0.72 -2.02
C PHE A 89 -1.90 0.55 -2.81
N VAL A 90 -1.52 0.54 -4.09
CA VAL A 90 -1.72 1.64 -5.04
C VAL A 90 -2.28 1.06 -6.33
N ASN A 91 -3.42 1.57 -6.81
CA ASN A 91 -3.92 1.27 -8.15
C ASN A 91 -3.62 2.43 -9.10
N PHE A 92 -2.76 2.19 -10.08
CA PHE A 92 -2.48 3.16 -11.13
C PHE A 92 -3.61 3.23 -12.15
N LEU A 93 -3.74 4.38 -12.81
CA LEU A 93 -4.66 4.55 -13.94
C LEU A 93 -4.22 3.73 -15.16
N SER A 94 -2.91 3.47 -15.28
CA SER A 94 -2.32 2.72 -16.37
C SER A 94 -1.16 1.86 -15.86
N ALA A 95 -1.07 0.62 -16.36
CA ALA A 95 0.07 -0.27 -16.11
C ALA A 95 1.39 0.37 -16.57
N ARG A 96 1.35 1.28 -17.56
CA ARG A 96 2.53 1.98 -18.10
C ARG A 96 3.23 2.89 -17.07
N THR A 97 2.58 3.26 -15.97
CA THR A 97 3.19 4.02 -14.87
C THR A 97 4.11 3.15 -14.01
N ILE A 98 3.81 1.84 -13.92
CA ILE A 98 4.48 0.91 -13.01
C ILE A 98 6.00 0.83 -13.25
N PRO A 99 6.55 0.79 -14.48
CA PRO A 99 8.00 0.74 -14.66
C PRO A 99 8.74 1.96 -14.12
N ALA A 100 8.17 3.16 -14.28
CA ALA A 100 8.75 4.39 -13.73
C ALA A 100 8.68 4.38 -12.19
N PHE A 101 7.53 3.98 -11.64
CA PHE A 101 7.33 3.83 -10.20
C PHE A 101 8.30 2.80 -9.59
N HIS A 102 8.43 1.64 -10.24
CA HIS A 102 9.36 0.58 -9.85
C HIS A 102 10.79 1.08 -9.81
N ARG A 103 11.26 1.75 -10.88
CA ARG A 103 12.62 2.32 -10.92
C ARG A 103 12.86 3.34 -9.81
N ARG A 104 11.84 4.11 -9.43
CA ARG A 104 11.97 5.16 -8.41
C ARG A 104 11.95 4.64 -6.97
N PHE A 105 11.22 3.56 -6.70
CA PHE A 105 10.97 3.10 -5.33
C PHE A 105 11.51 1.70 -5.04
N ASP A 106 11.47 0.76 -5.98
CA ASP A 106 11.95 -0.59 -5.73
C ASP A 106 13.47 -0.61 -5.48
N GLY A 107 13.89 -1.36 -4.46
CA GLY A 107 15.30 -1.43 -4.06
C GLY A 107 15.83 -0.15 -3.41
N GLN A 108 15.01 0.90 -3.24
CA GLN A 108 15.42 2.16 -2.62
C GLN A 108 15.16 2.18 -1.11
N ARG A 109 15.99 2.92 -0.38
CA ARG A 109 15.73 3.25 1.03
C ARG A 109 14.71 4.37 1.12
N TRP A 110 13.92 4.35 2.18
CA TRP A 110 12.95 5.40 2.48
C TRP A 110 13.66 6.68 2.93
N GLY A 111 13.28 7.83 2.36
CA GLY A 111 13.92 9.12 2.65
C GLY A 111 13.69 9.64 4.07
N THR A 112 12.58 9.22 4.70
CA THR A 112 12.18 9.70 6.04
C THR A 112 12.62 8.74 7.16
N PHE A 113 12.95 9.30 8.32
CA PHE A 113 13.28 8.62 9.58
C PHE A 113 14.59 7.80 9.58
N ASN A 114 15.51 8.05 8.64
CA ASN A 114 16.77 7.29 8.51
C ASN A 114 16.54 5.77 8.52
N SER A 115 15.46 5.32 7.89
CA SER A 115 15.11 3.91 7.93
C SER A 115 16.07 3.08 7.09
N GLU A 116 16.54 1.96 7.64
CA GLU A 116 17.32 0.96 6.90
C GLU A 116 16.45 0.06 6.00
N LYS A 117 15.12 0.19 6.10
CA LYS A 117 14.22 -0.61 5.27
C LYS A 117 14.38 -0.22 3.80
N VAL A 118 14.38 -1.25 2.96
CA VAL A 118 14.45 -1.14 1.51
C VAL A 118 13.08 -1.48 0.93
N CYS A 119 12.50 -0.53 0.20
CA CYS A 119 11.21 -0.70 -0.46
C CYS A 119 11.25 -1.87 -1.45
N ALA A 120 10.17 -2.66 -1.46
CA ALA A 120 10.00 -3.77 -2.37
C ALA A 120 8.59 -3.74 -2.97
N ILE A 121 8.48 -3.88 -4.28
CA ILE A 121 7.24 -3.75 -5.03
C ILE A 121 6.90 -5.09 -5.70
N ALA A 122 5.63 -5.47 -5.61
CA ALA A 122 5.08 -6.62 -6.30
C ALA A 122 3.67 -6.29 -6.79
N TYR A 123 3.12 -7.09 -7.70
CA TYR A 123 1.69 -7.01 -7.96
C TYR A 123 0.88 -7.35 -6.72
N ALA A 124 -0.20 -6.62 -6.50
CA ALA A 124 -1.18 -6.98 -5.49
C ALA A 124 -1.98 -8.23 -5.94
N ARG A 125 -2.42 -9.04 -4.98
CA ARG A 125 -3.28 -10.20 -5.26
C ARG A 125 -4.62 -9.80 -5.88
N LEU A 126 -5.18 -8.68 -5.42
CA LEU A 126 -6.36 -8.06 -6.00
C LEU A 126 -5.92 -7.03 -7.03
N GLN A 127 -6.54 -7.04 -8.20
CA GLN A 127 -6.21 -6.14 -9.30
C GLN A 127 -7.40 -5.25 -9.66
N GLY A 128 -7.10 -3.98 -9.92
CA GLY A 128 -8.04 -2.93 -10.28
C GLY A 128 -8.74 -2.29 -9.08
N ARG A 129 -9.07 -1.01 -9.25
CA ARG A 129 -9.82 -0.18 -8.29
C ARG A 129 -11.10 -0.84 -7.79
N ARG A 130 -11.91 -1.45 -8.69
CA ARG A 130 -13.19 -2.08 -8.32
C ARG A 130 -13.01 -3.23 -7.32
N ALA A 131 -12.06 -4.13 -7.58
CA ALA A 131 -11.78 -5.25 -6.70
C ALA A 131 -11.25 -4.78 -5.34
N MET A 132 -10.40 -3.75 -5.34
CA MET A 132 -9.91 -3.12 -4.12
C MET A 132 -11.07 -2.53 -3.30
N ILE A 133 -11.94 -1.70 -3.90
CA ILE A 133 -13.11 -1.11 -3.23
C ILE A 133 -14.02 -2.20 -2.64
N ALA A 134 -14.37 -3.23 -3.43
CA ALA A 134 -15.24 -4.31 -2.99
C ALA A 134 -14.66 -5.07 -1.78
N ARG A 135 -13.34 -5.29 -1.75
CA ARG A 135 -12.67 -5.93 -0.60
C ARG A 135 -12.85 -5.13 0.70
N PHE A 136 -12.77 -3.81 0.62
CA PHE A 136 -12.91 -2.94 1.78
C PHE A 136 -14.35 -2.78 2.26
N GLN A 137 -15.32 -2.79 1.34
CA GLN A 137 -16.75 -2.72 1.70
C GLN A 137 -17.21 -3.95 2.47
N ASN A 138 -16.62 -5.10 2.16
CA ASN A 138 -16.86 -6.34 2.89
C ASN A 138 -16.07 -6.45 4.21
N SER A 139 -15.44 -5.35 4.66
CA SER A 139 -14.66 -5.30 5.90
C SER A 139 -15.23 -4.28 6.89
N SER A 140 -15.02 -4.51 8.18
CA SER A 140 -15.44 -3.58 9.25
C SER A 140 -14.66 -2.25 9.28
N LEU A 141 -13.73 -2.03 8.34
CA LEU A 141 -12.90 -0.82 8.28
C LEU A 141 -13.70 0.43 7.93
N LEU A 142 -14.83 0.30 7.22
CA LEU A 142 -15.70 1.45 6.91
C LEU A 142 -16.36 2.07 8.16
N ALA A 143 -16.43 1.34 9.27
CA ALA A 143 -16.92 1.88 10.53
C ALA A 143 -15.86 2.69 11.31
N LYS A 144 -14.61 2.76 10.82
CA LYS A 144 -13.48 3.44 11.49
C LYS A 144 -13.32 4.90 11.04
N GLU A 145 -12.54 5.69 11.78
CA GLU A 145 -12.20 7.08 11.43
C GLU A 145 -11.62 7.20 10.01
N GLY A 146 -11.89 8.32 9.33
CA GLY A 146 -11.57 8.52 7.90
C GLY A 146 -10.10 8.31 7.55
N ARG A 147 -9.16 8.71 8.41
CA ARG A 147 -7.70 8.58 8.21
C ARG A 147 -7.17 7.14 8.14
N TYR A 148 -8.02 6.14 8.41
CA TYR A 148 -7.67 4.73 8.36
C TYR A 148 -8.32 4.00 7.20
N ARG A 149 -9.06 4.73 6.35
CA ARG A 149 -9.75 4.20 5.18
C ARG A 149 -8.85 4.32 3.94
N PRO A 150 -9.12 3.53 2.90
CA PRO A 150 -8.56 3.80 1.58
C PRO A 150 -8.95 5.20 1.09
N LEU A 151 -8.04 5.82 0.37
CA LEU A 151 -8.28 7.03 -0.39
C LEU A 151 -8.63 6.66 -1.82
N LEU A 152 -9.69 7.29 -2.32
CA LEU A 152 -10.10 7.19 -3.72
C LEU A 152 -9.86 8.54 -4.39
N PHE A 153 -9.56 8.48 -5.68
CA PHE A 153 -9.40 9.67 -6.52
C PHE A 153 -10.18 9.46 -7.81
N HIS A 154 -10.73 10.52 -8.39
CA HIS A 154 -11.43 10.39 -9.66
C HIS A 154 -10.45 9.94 -10.77
N SER A 155 -10.80 8.87 -11.49
CA SER A 155 -9.91 8.29 -12.51
C SER A 155 -9.86 9.10 -13.82
N ALA A 156 -10.88 9.92 -14.09
CA ALA A 156 -11.02 10.68 -15.33
C ALA A 156 -11.96 11.89 -15.16
N GLY A 157 -12.03 12.72 -16.21
CA GLY A 157 -12.92 13.88 -16.28
C GLY A 157 -12.37 15.14 -15.58
N PRO A 158 -13.20 16.19 -15.41
CA PRO A 158 -12.77 17.48 -14.87
C PRO A 158 -12.23 17.42 -13.43
N LEU A 159 -12.56 16.34 -12.71
CA LEU A 159 -12.13 16.10 -11.33
C LEU A 159 -10.95 15.11 -11.26
N ALA A 160 -10.38 14.66 -12.37
CA ALA A 160 -9.31 13.65 -12.39
C ALA A 160 -8.19 13.99 -11.37
N GLY A 161 -7.79 12.99 -10.58
CA GLY A 161 -6.79 13.13 -9.52
C GLY A 161 -7.30 13.81 -8.23
N ARG A 162 -8.51 14.39 -8.21
CA ARG A 162 -9.11 14.94 -6.97
C ARG A 162 -9.63 13.82 -6.07
N PRO A 163 -9.58 13.99 -4.73
CA PRO A 163 -10.15 13.03 -3.79
C PRO A 163 -11.63 12.77 -4.03
N GLU A 164 -12.04 11.51 -3.95
CA GLU A 164 -13.41 11.05 -4.10
C GLU A 164 -13.87 10.37 -2.79
N PRO A 165 -15.10 10.60 -2.33
CA PRO A 165 -15.63 9.90 -1.16
C PRO A 165 -15.72 8.39 -1.40
N PHE A 166 -15.50 7.61 -0.35
CA PHE A 166 -15.63 6.15 -0.45
C PHE A 166 -17.11 5.77 -0.68
N PRO A 167 -17.44 4.90 -1.65
CA PRO A 167 -18.81 4.57 -1.98
C PRO A 167 -19.52 3.81 -0.85
N ALA A 168 -20.73 4.25 -0.52
CA ALA A 168 -21.55 3.67 0.55
C ALA A 168 -22.03 2.23 0.26
N HIS A 169 -22.15 1.88 -1.02
CA HIS A 169 -22.63 0.58 -1.49
C HIS A 169 -21.62 -0.08 -2.42
N PRO A 170 -21.57 -1.44 -2.46
CA PRO A 170 -20.68 -2.14 -3.37
C PRO A 170 -20.91 -1.77 -4.83
N PRO A 171 -19.84 -1.75 -5.65
CA PRO A 171 -20.00 -1.49 -7.07
C PRO A 171 -20.92 -2.56 -7.66
N PRO A 172 -21.81 -2.19 -8.61
CA PRO A 172 -22.66 -3.17 -9.28
C PRO A 172 -21.78 -4.24 -9.96
N PRO A 173 -22.29 -5.46 -10.18
CA PRO A 173 -21.55 -6.48 -10.93
C PRO A 173 -21.17 -5.97 -12.33
N PRO A 174 -20.07 -6.45 -12.93
CA PRO A 174 -19.77 -6.14 -14.32
C PRO A 174 -20.92 -6.61 -15.22
N PRO A 175 -21.19 -5.93 -16.35
CA PRO A 175 -22.12 -6.44 -17.33
C PRO A 175 -21.66 -7.82 -17.84
N PRO A 176 -22.58 -8.73 -18.22
CA PRO A 176 -22.20 -9.99 -18.83
C PRO A 176 -21.35 -9.72 -20.07
N ALA A 177 -20.30 -10.52 -20.27
CA ALA A 177 -19.54 -10.49 -21.51
C ALA A 177 -20.48 -10.88 -22.65
N GLY A 178 -20.70 -9.94 -23.58
CA GLY A 178 -21.49 -10.16 -24.80
C GLY A 178 -20.71 -10.90 -25.88
#